data_AF-A0A1Y2BU20-F1
#
_entry.id   AF-A0A1Y2BU20-F1
#
_cell.length_a   1.000
_cell.length_b   1.000
_cell.length_c   1.000
_cell.angle_alpha   90.00
_cell.angle_beta   90.00
_cell.angle_gamma   90.00
#
_symmetry.space_group_name_H-M   'P 1'
#
loop_
_entity.id
_entity.type
_entity.pdbx_description
1 polymer ?
#
loop_
_entity_poly.entity_id
_entity_poly.type
_entity_poly.pdbx_seq_one_letter_code
_entity_poly.pdbx_strand_id
1 'polypeptide(L)'
;WLTVIPQLFACLGHSSPVVGNAIVPLLVRIAKEAPELIVYYYVVGTRSARVIRSPSLQKLYDQIKTGLNPTYTEHIGHLLDEFQKVTVLWEEIWFNKLTYLNSEAPKRLHQFGVEMSRLKSHPAMKSTIDIKEKYRILLFPVISAIERLLKETIEMSATTNHEMWFTTSYKDRFLLL
;
A
#
# COMPACT_ATOMS: atom_id res chain seq x y z
N TRP A 1 2.13 -10.04 30.91
CA TRP A 1 2.45 -9.19 29.76
C TRP A 1 2.14 -9.83 28.40
N LEU A 2 2.19 -11.16 28.27
CA LEU A 2 1.96 -11.84 26.98
C LEU A 2 0.57 -11.60 26.37
N THR A 3 -0.48 -11.52 27.19
CA THR A 3 -1.86 -11.26 26.73
C THR A 3 -2.10 -9.84 26.21
N VAL A 4 -1.18 -8.92 26.49
CA VAL A 4 -1.32 -7.49 26.14
C VAL A 4 -0.31 -7.01 25.11
N ILE A 5 0.38 -7.93 24.42
CA ILE A 5 1.35 -7.61 23.36
C ILE A 5 0.75 -6.66 22.30
N PRO A 6 -0.46 -6.89 21.74
CA PRO A 6 -1.04 -5.96 20.77
C PRO A 6 -1.17 -4.52 21.30
N GLN A 7 -1.58 -4.38 22.56
CA GLN A 7 -1.76 -3.10 23.23
C GLN A 7 -0.42 -2.40 23.45
N LEU A 8 0.63 -3.15 23.80
CA LEU A 8 1.98 -2.60 23.94
C LEU A 8 2.49 -2.03 22.61
N PHE A 9 2.29 -2.73 21.49
CA PHE A 9 2.66 -2.22 20.17
C PHE A 9 1.85 -0.99 19.75
N ALA A 10 0.55 -0.96 20.05
CA ALA A 10 -0.31 0.19 19.76
C ALA A 10 0.19 1.47 20.47
N CYS A 11 0.73 1.32 21.68
CA CYS A 11 1.25 2.42 22.48
C CYS A 11 2.63 2.95 22.03
N LEU A 12 3.37 2.24 21.17
CA LEU A 12 4.71 2.68 20.73
C LEU A 12 4.68 4.02 19.96
N GLY A 13 3.57 4.32 19.29
CA GLY A 13 3.40 5.57 18.54
C GLY A 13 2.81 6.72 19.36
N HIS A 14 2.79 6.64 20.68
CA HIS A 14 2.26 7.67 21.57
C HIS A 14 3.10 8.95 21.54
N SER A 15 2.48 10.12 21.69
CA SER A 15 3.15 11.43 21.56
C SER A 15 4.23 11.68 22.63
N SER A 16 4.10 11.04 23.80
CA SER A 16 5.11 11.12 24.86
C SER A 16 6.22 10.07 24.66
N PRO A 17 7.49 10.49 24.48
CA PRO A 17 8.61 9.57 24.27
C PRO A 17 8.92 8.72 25.50
N VAL A 18 8.50 9.15 26.69
CA VAL A 18 8.68 8.42 27.96
C VAL A 18 7.95 7.07 27.91
N VAL A 19 6.78 7.02 27.27
CA VAL A 19 5.96 5.81 27.16
C VAL A 19 6.69 4.77 26.31
N GLY A 20 7.21 5.16 25.15
CA GLY A 20 8.00 4.27 24.29
C GLY A 20 9.25 3.74 25.00
N ASN A 21 9.98 4.62 25.69
CA ASN A 21 11.20 4.25 26.42
C ASN A 21 10.92 3.30 27.60
N ALA A 22 9.72 3.33 28.19
CA ALA A 22 9.31 2.38 29.23
C ALA A 22 8.85 1.03 28.66
N ILE A 23 8.17 1.04 27.51
CA ILE A 23 7.59 -0.17 26.89
C ILE A 23 8.65 -0.98 26.13
N VAL A 24 9.58 -0.33 25.45
CA VAL A 24 10.59 -1.02 24.62
C VAL A 24 11.43 -2.03 25.41
N PRO A 25 11.98 -1.72 26.59
CA PRO A 25 12.73 -2.69 27.38
C PRO A 25 11.91 -3.94 27.74
N LEU A 26 10.61 -3.77 28.00
CA LEU A 26 9.70 -4.87 28.25
C LEU A 26 9.49 -5.72 26.98
N LEU A 27 9.28 -5.09 25.83
CA LEU A 27 9.14 -5.80 24.55
C LEU A 27 10.43 -6.54 24.15
N VAL A 28 11.61 -5.95 24.41
CA VAL A 28 12.90 -6.62 24.20
C VAL A 28 13.03 -7.84 25.10
N ARG A 29 12.57 -7.77 26.35
CA ARG A 29 12.57 -8.91 27.26
C ARG A 29 11.63 -10.02 26.77
N ILE A 30 10.41 -9.66 26.35
CA ILE A 30 9.46 -10.61 25.77
C ILE A 30 10.04 -11.26 24.50
N ALA A 31 10.72 -10.49 23.66
CA ALA A 31 11.38 -11.01 22.46
C ALA A 31 12.45 -12.06 22.77
N LYS A 32 13.15 -11.95 23.89
CA LYS A 32 14.14 -12.94 24.33
C LYS A 32 13.51 -14.17 24.99
N GLU A 33 12.46 -13.97 25.79
CA GLU A 33 11.85 -15.05 26.59
C GLU A 33 10.79 -15.85 25.82
N ALA A 34 10.05 -15.22 24.90
CA ALA A 34 8.96 -15.81 24.12
C ALA A 34 8.87 -15.18 22.70
N PRO A 35 9.88 -15.38 21.84
CA PRO A 35 9.96 -14.76 20.51
C PRO A 35 8.76 -15.08 19.60
N GLU A 36 8.19 -16.27 19.72
CA GLU A 36 7.05 -16.76 18.93
C GLU A 36 5.77 -15.93 19.13
N LEU A 37 5.63 -15.26 20.28
CA LEU A 37 4.45 -14.46 20.61
C LEU A 37 4.55 -13.01 20.11
N ILE A 38 5.75 -12.54 19.76
CA ILE A 38 6.00 -11.13 19.43
C ILE A 38 6.47 -10.91 17.99
N VAL A 39 7.13 -11.91 17.38
CA VAL A 39 7.75 -11.78 16.05
C VAL A 39 6.75 -11.32 14.98
N TYR A 40 5.53 -11.83 14.99
CA TYR A 40 4.48 -11.44 14.05
C TYR A 40 4.15 -9.95 14.17
N TYR A 41 3.89 -9.47 15.39
CA TYR A 41 3.58 -8.06 15.66
C TYR A 41 4.73 -7.14 15.26
N TYR A 42 5.97 -7.58 15.51
CA TYR A 42 7.16 -6.85 15.10
C TYR A 42 7.26 -6.75 13.57
N VAL A 43 7.18 -7.88 12.85
CA VAL A 43 7.31 -7.90 11.38
C VAL A 43 6.19 -7.09 10.72
N VAL A 44 4.94 -7.27 11.16
CA VAL A 44 3.81 -6.48 10.64
C VAL A 44 3.98 -4.99 10.94
N GLY A 45 4.42 -4.65 12.16
CA GLY A 45 4.64 -3.26 12.58
C GLY A 45 5.70 -2.55 11.73
N THR A 46 6.86 -3.20 11.50
CA THR A 46 7.95 -2.62 10.69
C THR A 46 7.55 -2.36 9.23
N ARG A 47 6.61 -3.15 8.68
CA ARG A 47 6.06 -2.98 7.32
C ARG A 47 5.00 -1.88 7.22
N SER A 48 4.53 -1.33 8.35
CA SER A 48 3.48 -0.31 8.33
C SER A 48 4.00 1.05 7.83
N ALA A 49 3.18 1.73 7.03
CA ALA A 49 3.51 3.08 6.52
C ALA A 49 3.77 4.10 7.63
N ARG A 50 3.15 3.92 8.82
CA ARG A 50 3.34 4.79 9.99
C ARG A 50 4.76 4.68 10.53
N VAL A 51 5.28 3.45 10.67
CA VAL A 51 6.64 3.21 11.17
C VAL A 51 7.66 3.67 10.14
N ILE A 52 7.47 3.33 8.85
CA ILE A 52 8.39 3.71 7.77
C ILE A 52 8.55 5.23 7.65
N ARG A 53 7.49 6.00 7.90
CA ARG A 53 7.52 7.49 7.82
C ARG A 53 8.03 8.16 9.10
N SER A 54 8.23 7.43 10.19
CA SER A 54 8.56 7.99 11.50
C SER A 54 9.92 7.48 11.99
N PRO A 55 11.01 8.28 11.86
CA PRO A 55 12.34 7.86 12.27
C PRO A 55 12.46 7.56 13.77
N SER A 56 11.70 8.26 14.61
CA SER A 56 11.67 8.01 16.06
C SER A 56 11.05 6.66 16.38
N LEU A 57 9.95 6.31 15.71
CA LEU A 57 9.28 5.02 15.89
C LEU A 57 10.12 3.88 15.32
N GLN A 58 10.77 4.09 14.17
CA GLN A 58 11.69 3.11 13.58
C GLN A 58 12.83 2.74 14.54
N LYS A 59 13.43 3.72 15.23
CA LYS A 59 14.45 3.48 16.27
C LYS A 59 13.94 2.61 17.42
N LEU A 60 12.65 2.70 17.79
CA LEU A 60 12.08 1.84 18.83
C LEU A 60 11.94 0.39 18.34
N TYR A 61 11.52 0.20 17.10
CA TYR A 61 11.50 -1.13 16.48
C TYR A 61 12.91 -1.72 16.34
N ASP A 62 13.90 -0.92 15.96
CA ASP A 62 15.30 -1.38 15.89
C ASP A 62 15.81 -1.88 17.24
N GLN A 63 15.39 -1.27 18.35
CA GLN A 63 15.70 -1.76 19.69
C GLN A 63 15.01 -3.11 19.97
N ILE A 64 13.74 -3.26 19.64
CA ILE A 64 13.00 -4.53 19.80
C ILE A 64 13.68 -5.65 19.00
N LYS A 65 14.18 -5.34 17.79
CA LYS A 65 14.91 -6.28 16.93
C LYS A 65 16.10 -6.94 17.63
N THR A 66 16.77 -6.25 18.55
CA THR A 66 17.92 -6.79 19.29
C THR A 66 17.58 -7.99 20.18
N GLY A 67 16.30 -8.15 20.55
CA GLY A 67 15.82 -9.30 21.31
C GLY A 67 15.38 -10.47 20.44
N LEU A 68 15.30 -10.31 19.11
CA LEU A 68 14.77 -11.30 18.18
C LEU A 68 15.88 -12.03 17.43
N ASN A 69 15.64 -13.31 17.13
CA ASN A 69 16.50 -14.08 16.23
C ASN A 69 16.32 -13.58 14.77
N PRO A 70 17.39 -13.19 14.06
CA PRO A 70 17.30 -12.67 12.70
C PRO A 70 16.69 -13.66 11.70
N THR A 71 17.14 -14.92 11.74
CA THR A 71 16.66 -15.99 10.85
C THR A 71 15.17 -16.25 11.07
N TYR A 72 14.72 -16.30 12.33
CA TYR A 72 13.30 -16.49 12.63
C TYR A 72 12.45 -15.32 12.14
N THR A 73 12.93 -14.10 12.34
CA THR A 73 12.25 -12.88 11.85
C THR A 73 12.14 -12.87 10.33
N GLU A 74 13.20 -13.28 9.64
CA GLU A 74 13.23 -13.41 8.19
C GLU A 74 12.23 -14.46 7.68
N HIS A 75 12.20 -15.65 8.28
CA HIS A 75 11.24 -16.69 7.92
C HIS A 75 9.78 -16.24 8.07
N ILE A 76 9.45 -15.53 9.16
CA ILE A 76 8.11 -14.97 9.34
C ILE A 76 7.83 -13.88 8.30
N GLY A 77 8.84 -13.07 7.95
CA GLY A 77 8.74 -12.11 6.85
C GLY A 77 8.35 -12.79 5.53
N HIS A 78 9.11 -13.79 5.10
CA HIS A 78 8.85 -14.54 3.87
C HIS A 78 7.48 -15.22 3.91
N LEU A 79 7.10 -15.84 5.04
CA LEU A 79 5.79 -16.46 5.21
C LEU A 79 4.65 -15.46 5.00
N LEU A 80 4.77 -14.26 5.56
CA LEU A 80 3.76 -13.21 5.40
C LEU A 80 3.68 -12.70 3.95
N ASP A 81 4.81 -12.62 3.26
CA ASP A 81 4.84 -12.25 1.83
C ASP A 81 4.11 -13.30 0.98
N GLU A 82 4.35 -14.59 1.23
CA GLU A 82 3.67 -15.67 0.53
C GLU A 82 2.17 -15.73 0.87
N PHE A 83 1.79 -15.53 2.14
CA PHE A 83 0.38 -15.44 2.52
C PHE A 83 -0.33 -14.27 1.85
N GLN A 84 0.33 -13.12 1.71
CA GLN A 84 -0.24 -11.99 0.99
C GLN A 84 -0.49 -12.33 -0.48
N LYS A 85 0.45 -13.01 -1.15
CA LYS A 85 0.31 -13.42 -2.55
C LYS A 85 -0.83 -14.42 -2.78
N VAL A 86 -1.06 -15.34 -1.84
CA VAL A 86 -2.13 -16.34 -1.94
C VAL A 86 -3.51 -15.75 -1.62
N THR A 87 -3.56 -14.72 -0.79
CA THR A 87 -4.84 -14.12 -0.33
C THR A 87 -5.31 -12.94 -1.17
N VAL A 88 -4.42 -12.32 -1.94
CA VAL A 88 -4.75 -11.16 -2.79
C VAL A 88 -4.21 -11.42 -4.19
N LEU A 89 -5.04 -11.99 -5.05
CA LEU A 89 -4.66 -12.37 -6.40
C LEU A 89 -4.71 -11.17 -7.34
N TRP A 90 -3.88 -11.18 -8.39
CA TRP A 90 -3.82 -10.08 -9.35
C TRP A 90 -5.17 -9.83 -10.03
N GLU A 91 -5.91 -10.88 -10.40
CA GLU A 91 -7.24 -10.75 -10.99
C GLU A 91 -8.25 -10.10 -10.05
N GLU A 92 -8.14 -10.30 -8.73
CA GLU A 92 -9.03 -9.67 -7.75
C GLU A 92 -8.72 -8.18 -7.62
N ILE A 93 -7.43 -7.83 -7.59
CA ILE A 93 -6.97 -6.43 -7.60
C ILE A 93 -7.49 -5.73 -8.86
N TRP A 94 -7.28 -6.35 -10.03
CA TRP A 94 -7.72 -5.84 -11.31
C TRP A 94 -9.24 -5.71 -11.38
N PHE A 95 -9.98 -6.75 -10.99
CA PHE A 95 -11.44 -6.74 -10.99
C PHE A 95 -12.01 -5.63 -10.11
N ASN A 96 -11.55 -5.52 -8.86
CA ASN A 96 -12.02 -4.50 -7.93
C ASN A 96 -11.74 -3.10 -8.44
N LYS A 97 -10.52 -2.87 -8.96
CA LYS A 97 -10.12 -1.55 -9.44
C LYS A 97 -10.82 -1.17 -10.73
N LEU A 98 -10.95 -2.08 -11.69
CA LEU A 98 -11.68 -1.85 -12.93
C LEU A 98 -13.17 -1.62 -12.66
N THR A 99 -13.78 -2.36 -11.71
CA THR A 99 -15.17 -2.14 -11.31
C THR A 99 -15.36 -0.74 -10.74
N TYR A 100 -14.47 -0.30 -9.85
CA TYR A 100 -14.48 1.06 -9.33
C TYR A 100 -14.31 2.10 -10.45
N LEU A 101 -13.29 1.94 -11.32
CA LEU A 101 -13.04 2.86 -12.41
C LEU A 101 -14.19 2.90 -13.43
N ASN A 102 -14.84 1.78 -13.72
CA ASN A 102 -15.99 1.72 -14.61
C ASN A 102 -17.20 2.50 -14.06
N SER A 103 -17.36 2.57 -12.74
CA SER A 103 -18.41 3.40 -12.11
C SER A 103 -18.08 4.89 -12.13
N GLU A 104 -16.80 5.27 -12.14
CA GLU A 104 -16.34 6.65 -11.99
C GLU A 104 -15.95 7.34 -13.30
N ALA A 105 -15.36 6.60 -14.24
CA ALA A 105 -14.86 7.13 -15.50
C ALA A 105 -15.98 7.78 -16.36
N PRO A 106 -17.19 7.17 -16.51
CA PRO A 106 -18.27 7.81 -17.25
C PRO A 106 -18.71 9.14 -16.63
N LYS A 107 -18.77 9.21 -15.29
CA LYS A 107 -19.14 10.44 -14.56
C LYS A 107 -18.11 11.54 -14.80
N ARG A 108 -16.82 11.20 -14.70
CA ARG A 108 -15.70 12.14 -14.95
C ARG A 108 -15.65 12.60 -16.38
N LEU A 109 -15.93 11.71 -17.35
CA LEU A 109 -16.03 12.06 -18.77
C LEU A 109 -17.19 13.00 -19.06
N HIS A 110 -18.36 12.72 -18.47
CA HIS A 110 -19.52 13.61 -18.58
C HIS A 110 -19.22 15.00 -18.01
N GLN A 111 -18.65 15.07 -16.80
CA GLN A 111 -18.23 16.33 -16.18
C GLN A 111 -17.22 17.09 -17.05
N PHE A 112 -16.23 16.39 -17.62
CA PHE A 112 -15.26 17.00 -18.53
C PHE A 112 -15.94 17.56 -19.79
N GLY A 113 -16.92 16.86 -20.36
CA GLY A 113 -17.70 17.33 -21.51
C GLY A 113 -18.54 18.58 -21.20
N VAL A 114 -19.16 18.63 -20.02
CA VAL A 114 -19.90 19.81 -19.53
C VAL A 114 -18.97 21.01 -19.38
N GLU A 115 -17.81 20.82 -18.75
CA GLU A 115 -16.79 21.86 -18.60
C GLU A 115 -16.26 22.33 -19.96
N MET A 116 -16.01 21.42 -20.90
CA MET A 116 -15.58 21.77 -22.25
C MET A 116 -16.63 22.60 -23.00
N SER A 117 -17.91 22.33 -22.78
CA SER A 117 -19.02 23.13 -23.33
C SER A 117 -19.08 24.53 -22.69
N ARG A 118 -18.87 24.62 -21.37
CA ARG A 118 -18.81 25.88 -20.62
C ARG A 118 -17.63 26.77 -21.03
N LEU A 119 -16.47 26.18 -21.32
CA LEU A 119 -15.29 26.89 -21.82
C LEU A 119 -15.50 27.40 -23.26
N LYS A 120 -16.26 26.67 -24.08
CA LYS A 120 -16.63 27.15 -25.43
C LYS A 120 -17.53 28.39 -25.38
N SER A 121 -18.45 28.46 -24.39
CA SER A 121 -19.39 29.58 -24.24
C SER A 121 -18.78 30.84 -23.63
N HIS A 122 -17.64 30.74 -22.93
CA HIS A 122 -16.94 31.88 -22.31
C HIS A 122 -15.59 32.13 -22.99
N PRO A 123 -15.49 33.05 -23.96
CA PRO A 123 -14.29 33.23 -24.80
C PRO A 123 -13.02 33.65 -24.03
N ALA A 124 -13.14 34.14 -22.80
CA ALA A 124 -12.01 34.51 -21.95
C ALA A 124 -11.21 33.31 -21.40
N MET A 125 -11.76 32.09 -21.45
CA MET A 125 -11.23 30.89 -20.78
C MET A 125 -10.90 29.76 -21.76
N LYS A 126 -10.53 30.12 -23.00
CA LYS A 126 -10.26 29.17 -24.11
C LYS A 126 -8.79 28.75 -24.21
N SER A 127 -7.97 29.04 -23.20
CA SER A 127 -6.56 28.74 -23.32
C SER A 127 -6.35 27.22 -23.34
N THR A 128 -5.37 26.75 -24.11
CA THR A 128 -4.93 25.35 -24.09
C THR A 128 -4.52 24.90 -22.68
N ILE A 129 -4.15 25.85 -21.82
CA ILE A 129 -3.78 25.64 -20.42
C ILE A 129 -5.01 25.21 -19.61
N ASP A 130 -6.13 25.92 -19.74
CA ASP A 130 -7.38 25.61 -19.02
C ASP A 130 -7.89 24.20 -19.35
N ILE A 131 -7.84 23.81 -20.63
CA ILE A 131 -8.27 22.47 -21.08
C ILE A 131 -7.36 21.38 -20.48
N LYS A 132 -6.04 21.60 -20.51
CA LYS A 132 -5.08 20.66 -19.92
C LYS A 132 -5.28 20.52 -18.41
N GLU A 133 -5.57 21.61 -17.72
CA GLU A 133 -5.82 21.60 -16.28
C GLU A 133 -7.11 20.82 -15.95
N LYS A 134 -8.20 21.06 -16.69
CA LYS A 134 -9.44 20.29 -16.53
C LYS A 134 -9.25 18.80 -16.81
N TYR A 135 -8.49 18.46 -17.84
CA TYR A 135 -8.13 17.07 -18.13
C TYR A 135 -7.35 16.43 -16.97
N ARG A 136 -6.34 17.15 -16.46
CA ARG A 136 -5.47 16.68 -15.37
C ARG A 136 -6.26 16.43 -14.09
N ILE A 137 -7.29 17.22 -13.81
CA ILE A 137 -8.09 17.06 -12.59
C ILE A 137 -9.13 15.93 -12.77
N LEU A 138 -9.78 15.87 -13.93
CA LEU A 138 -10.96 15.00 -14.11
C LEU A 138 -10.60 13.62 -14.65
N LEU A 139 -9.79 13.52 -15.70
CA LEU A 139 -9.55 12.29 -16.44
C LEU A 139 -8.22 11.62 -16.10
N PHE A 140 -7.16 12.40 -15.85
CA PHE A 140 -5.85 11.85 -15.50
C PHE A 140 -5.86 10.88 -14.30
N PRO A 141 -6.66 11.08 -13.22
CA PRO A 141 -6.72 10.11 -12.13
C PRO A 141 -7.15 8.71 -12.56
N VAL A 142 -8.01 8.59 -13.58
CA VAL A 142 -8.45 7.29 -14.12
C VAL A 142 -7.29 6.61 -14.82
N ILE A 143 -6.57 7.33 -15.68
CA ILE A 143 -5.42 6.82 -16.43
C ILE A 143 -4.30 6.42 -15.47
N SER A 144 -3.91 7.33 -14.57
CA SER A 144 -2.85 7.07 -13.59
C SER A 144 -3.16 5.88 -12.68
N ALA A 145 -4.45 5.58 -12.45
CA ALA A 145 -4.85 4.45 -11.65
C ALA A 145 -4.67 3.12 -12.38
N ILE A 146 -4.86 3.09 -13.70
CA ILE A 146 -4.61 1.92 -14.56
C ILE A 146 -3.11 1.75 -14.79
N GLU A 147 -2.38 2.82 -15.10
CA GLU A 147 -0.91 2.81 -15.24
C GLU A 147 -0.25 2.27 -13.95
N ARG A 148 -0.74 2.72 -12.80
CA ARG A 148 -0.25 2.23 -11.50
C ARG A 148 -0.52 0.74 -11.31
N LEU A 149 -1.71 0.24 -11.69
CA LEU A 149 -2.00 -1.19 -11.64
C LEU A 149 -1.08 -2.01 -12.53
N LEU A 150 -0.85 -1.54 -13.77
CA LEU A 150 0.06 -2.19 -14.70
C LEU A 150 1.46 -2.29 -14.11
N LYS A 151 1.94 -1.17 -13.56
CA LYS A 151 3.23 -1.09 -12.90
C LYS A 151 3.35 -2.02 -11.69
N GLU A 152 2.32 -2.11 -10.86
CA GLU A 152 2.30 -2.93 -9.64
C GLU A 152 2.04 -4.42 -9.91
N THR A 153 1.69 -4.82 -11.15
CA THR A 153 1.39 -6.21 -11.50
C THR A 153 2.17 -6.67 -12.74
N ILE A 154 1.69 -6.36 -13.94
CA ILE A 154 2.17 -6.92 -15.21
C ILE A 154 3.59 -6.48 -15.58
N GLU A 155 3.97 -5.25 -15.23
CA GLU A 155 5.34 -4.75 -15.47
C GLU A 155 6.33 -5.25 -14.42
N MET A 156 5.85 -5.71 -13.27
CA MET A 156 6.67 -6.42 -12.31
C MET A 156 6.87 -7.87 -12.76
N SER A 157 8.06 -8.40 -12.54
CA SER A 157 8.34 -9.81 -12.82
C SER A 157 7.44 -10.69 -11.95
N ALA A 158 6.61 -11.52 -12.59
CA ALA A 158 5.81 -12.52 -11.91
C ALA A 158 6.69 -13.42 -11.03
N THR A 159 6.29 -13.59 -9.78
CA THR A 159 6.98 -14.38 -8.76
C THR A 159 6.30 -15.73 -8.50
N THR A 160 5.01 -15.84 -8.81
CA THR A 160 4.24 -17.09 -8.66
C THR A 160 3.78 -17.65 -10.01
N ASN A 161 3.46 -18.95 -10.05
CA ASN A 161 2.87 -19.59 -11.22
C ASN A 161 1.54 -18.93 -11.63
N HIS A 162 0.77 -18.45 -10.66
CA HIS A 162 -0.51 -17.80 -10.92
C HIS A 162 -0.34 -16.41 -11.52
N GLU A 163 0.64 -15.63 -11.04
CA GLU A 163 1.02 -14.34 -11.62
C GLU A 163 1.54 -14.50 -13.07
N MET A 164 2.30 -15.56 -13.33
CA MET A 164 2.73 -15.91 -14.70
C MET A 164 1.53 -16.25 -15.60
N TRP A 165 0.58 -17.04 -15.10
CA TRP A 165 -0.66 -17.33 -15.81
C TRP A 165 -1.46 -16.06 -16.12
N PHE A 166 -1.61 -15.16 -15.14
CA PHE A 166 -2.32 -13.89 -15.34
C PHE A 166 -1.62 -13.03 -16.40
N THR A 167 -0.30 -12.92 -16.33
CA THR A 167 0.50 -12.15 -17.29
C THR A 167 0.33 -12.70 -18.70
N THR A 168 0.52 -14.00 -18.88
CA THR A 168 0.41 -14.64 -20.20
C THR A 168 -1.01 -14.56 -20.78
N SER A 169 -2.04 -14.60 -19.93
CA SER A 169 -3.43 -14.56 -20.35
C SER A 169 -3.92 -13.17 -20.75
N TYR A 170 -3.44 -12.12 -20.07
CA TYR A 170 -4.04 -10.78 -20.17
C TYR A 170 -3.09 -9.65 -20.61
N LYS A 171 -1.76 -9.85 -20.58
CA LYS A 171 -0.78 -8.79 -20.90
C LYS A 171 -1.08 -8.09 -22.23
N ASP A 172 -1.34 -8.87 -23.28
CA ASP A 172 -1.61 -8.30 -24.61
C ASP A 172 -2.91 -7.48 -24.65
N ARG A 173 -3.90 -7.82 -23.82
CA ARG A 173 -5.16 -7.07 -23.74
C ARG A 173 -4.98 -5.72 -23.07
N PHE A 174 -4.00 -5.59 -22.18
CA PHE A 174 -3.74 -4.35 -21.47
C PHE A 174 -2.73 -3.44 -22.16
N LEU A 175 -1.82 -3.99 -22.97
CA LEU A 175 -0.86 -3.21 -23.78
C LEU A 175 -1.49 -2.55 -25.02
N LEU A 176 -2.76 -2.82 -25.29
CA LEU A 176 -3.56 -2.20 -26.36
C LEU A 176 -4.33 -0.94 -25.90
N LEU A 177 -4.25 -0.56 -24.62
CA LEU A 177 -4.80 0.67 -24.04
C LEU A 177 -3.77 1.80 -24.09
#